data_AF-A0A8H6BQL5-F1
#
_entry.id   AF-A0A8H6BQL5-F1
#
_cell.length_a   1.000
_cell.length_b   1.000
_cell.length_c   1.000
_cell.angle_alpha   90.00
_cell.angle_beta   90.00
_cell.angle_gamma   90.00
#
_symmetry.space_group_name_H-M   'P 1'
#
loop_
_entity.id
_entity.type
_entity.pdbx_description
1 polymer ?
#
loop_
_entity_poly.entity_id
_entity_poly.type
_entity_poly.pdbx_seq_one_letter_code
_entity_poly.pdbx_strand_id
1 'polypeptide(L)'
;MSDKARFYLEQSVPELQDLEKKGLFTKKEVKMIMRRWTEFEHRIMSRGSTPDDYLYYVRFEKNLEKLRKLRYQRMRSVIDTKKSISDYSASKRIRFIFDRGVRKFPNSMELWAQYLKYAKKNGSVKVVYKVYTRLLQLQPRNVNVWLSAAKYEYDYNKNVKSARNLLVRCLRFNGDELFPWLEFIKFELNYLSKLLIRRKLLNLITEKQQKDDLNEHEHSTNKDSLAQGVDVVQVSEGSEIEKDLNDLTDLNASTLGTVENNPVLRGDLILTMYDACLEALTNKLHDNINEGRYEVKFTKVWEISNKVIDIVDQFDALDRSHINGHIISDLMGKYPEIDKVVLLELTVPIRYTDVDDGDFATSLKSSVKMYQSWVSRTKASDTVKTSVKKMYINYLTQRYLSKCTGEQKELLELLLRKLQ
;
A
#
# COMPACT_ATOMS: atom_id res chain seq x y z
N MET A 1 33.46 -24.28 22.91
CA MET A 1 33.21 -23.41 21.73
C MET A 1 33.85 -23.98 20.46
N SER A 2 35.09 -24.49 20.55
CA SER A 2 35.82 -25.10 19.41
C SER A 2 35.02 -26.18 18.64
N ASP A 3 34.32 -27.07 19.35
CA ASP A 3 33.70 -28.26 18.72
C ASP A 3 32.49 -27.93 17.82
N LYS A 4 31.73 -26.88 18.14
CA LYS A 4 30.59 -26.44 17.30
C LYS A 4 31.04 -25.75 16.01
N ALA A 5 32.13 -24.98 16.04
CA ALA A 5 32.70 -24.42 14.79
C ALA A 5 33.23 -25.53 13.91
N ARG A 6 33.97 -26.49 14.50
CA ARG A 6 34.48 -27.66 13.77
C ARG A 6 33.36 -28.41 13.06
N PHE A 7 32.25 -28.67 13.77
CA PHE A 7 31.07 -29.29 13.17
C PHE A 7 30.52 -28.52 11.96
N TYR A 8 30.35 -27.19 12.03
CA TYR A 8 29.84 -26.41 10.90
C TYR A 8 30.84 -26.33 9.74
N LEU A 9 32.14 -26.28 10.04
CA LEU A 9 33.20 -26.32 9.05
C LEU A 9 33.26 -27.66 8.34
N GLU A 10 33.12 -28.78 9.05
CA GLU A 10 33.05 -30.12 8.47
C GLU A 10 31.87 -30.27 7.50
N GLN A 11 30.70 -29.73 7.84
CA GLN A 11 29.55 -29.72 6.93
C GLN A 11 29.80 -28.94 5.62
N SER A 12 30.77 -28.02 5.62
CA SER A 12 31.13 -27.21 4.46
C SER A 12 32.26 -27.79 3.60
N VAL A 13 32.89 -28.89 4.04
CA VAL A 13 33.98 -29.53 3.28
C VAL A 13 33.51 -30.15 1.95
N PRO A 14 32.38 -30.87 1.88
CA PRO A 14 31.97 -31.55 0.65
C PRO A 14 31.73 -30.59 -0.54
N GLU A 15 31.21 -29.40 -0.28
CA GLU A 15 31.00 -28.38 -1.31
C GLU A 15 32.30 -27.74 -1.80
N LEU A 16 33.29 -27.55 -0.93
CA LEU A 16 34.60 -27.04 -1.33
C LEU A 16 35.33 -28.06 -2.19
N GLN A 17 35.23 -29.34 -1.84
CA GLN A 17 35.75 -30.44 -2.66
C GLN A 17 35.07 -30.52 -4.02
N ASP A 18 33.75 -30.30 -4.08
CA ASP A 18 33.00 -30.24 -5.35
C ASP A 18 33.44 -29.05 -6.21
N LEU A 19 33.63 -27.86 -5.62
CA LEU A 19 34.16 -26.68 -6.32
C LEU A 19 35.57 -26.89 -6.87
N GLU A 20 36.41 -27.62 -6.13
CA GLU A 20 37.76 -28.00 -6.55
C GLU A 20 37.71 -29.03 -7.69
N LYS A 21 36.89 -30.08 -7.56
CA LYS A 21 36.70 -31.11 -8.61
C LYS A 21 36.20 -30.51 -9.92
N LYS A 22 35.30 -29.52 -9.85
CA LYS A 22 34.82 -28.78 -11.02
C LYS A 22 35.85 -27.82 -11.62
N GLY A 23 37.00 -27.60 -10.98
CA GLY A 23 38.01 -26.66 -11.45
C GLY A 23 37.59 -25.19 -11.37
N LEU A 24 36.51 -24.85 -10.66
CA LEU A 24 36.06 -23.46 -10.48
C LEU A 24 36.99 -22.66 -9.55
N PHE A 25 37.62 -23.36 -8.61
CA PHE A 25 38.55 -22.80 -7.63
C PHE A 25 39.79 -23.69 -7.52
N THR A 26 40.94 -23.04 -7.32
CA THR A 26 42.20 -23.77 -7.08
C THR A 26 42.32 -24.23 -5.63
N LYS A 27 43.13 -25.26 -5.37
CA LYS A 27 43.43 -25.72 -4.00
C LYS A 27 43.88 -24.61 -3.05
N LYS A 28 44.65 -23.63 -3.54
CA LYS A 28 45.14 -22.49 -2.75
C LYS A 28 43.98 -21.57 -2.35
N GLU A 29 43.08 -21.28 -3.28
CA GLU A 29 41.90 -20.44 -3.02
C GLU A 29 40.93 -21.13 -2.06
N VAL A 30 40.69 -22.43 -2.24
CA VAL A 30 39.84 -23.22 -1.34
C VAL A 30 40.39 -23.19 0.10
N LYS A 31 41.71 -23.36 0.29
CA LYS A 31 42.35 -23.20 1.60
C LYS A 31 42.13 -21.81 2.19
N MET A 32 42.21 -20.77 1.37
CA MET A 32 42.00 -19.39 1.81
C MET A 32 40.54 -19.13 2.22
N ILE A 33 39.58 -19.68 1.48
CA ILE A 33 38.15 -19.65 1.82
C ILE A 33 37.92 -20.37 3.15
N MET A 34 38.47 -21.57 3.32
CA MET A 34 38.32 -22.36 4.54
C MET A 34 38.88 -21.62 5.77
N ARG A 35 40.04 -20.97 5.63
CA ARG A 35 40.60 -20.12 6.68
C ARG A 35 39.66 -18.97 7.05
N ARG A 36 39.11 -18.27 6.05
CA ARG A 36 38.15 -17.18 6.29
C ARG A 36 36.87 -17.66 6.97
N TRP A 37 36.32 -18.80 6.57
CA TRP A 37 35.17 -19.42 7.26
C TRP A 37 35.49 -19.74 8.71
N THR A 38 36.68 -20.28 8.97
CA THR A 38 37.12 -20.56 10.33
C THR A 38 37.17 -19.29 11.18
N GLU A 39 37.73 -18.20 10.65
CA GLU A 39 37.75 -16.88 11.31
C GLU A 39 36.33 -16.36 11.60
N PHE A 40 35.40 -16.46 10.65
CA PHE A 40 34.00 -16.03 10.84
C PHE A 40 33.26 -16.89 11.86
N GLU A 41 33.38 -18.22 11.80
CA GLU A 41 32.73 -19.14 12.73
C GLU A 41 33.23 -18.92 14.16
N HIS A 42 34.54 -18.73 14.36
CA HIS A 42 35.08 -18.38 15.68
C HIS A 42 34.55 -17.03 16.18
N ARG A 43 34.47 -16.02 15.31
CA ARG A 43 33.95 -14.70 15.68
C ARG A 43 32.49 -14.74 16.10
N ILE A 44 31.64 -15.39 15.30
CA ILE A 44 30.20 -15.50 15.55
C ILE A 44 29.89 -16.30 16.82
N MET A 45 30.68 -17.34 17.09
CA MET A 45 30.53 -18.10 18.32
C MET A 45 31.13 -17.41 19.53
N SER A 46 31.99 -16.41 19.36
CA SER A 46 32.57 -15.67 20.47
C SER A 46 31.49 -15.08 21.38
N ARG A 47 31.81 -14.98 22.67
CA ARG A 47 30.92 -14.40 23.70
C ARG A 47 30.57 -12.94 23.38
N GLY A 48 31.49 -12.19 22.77
CA GLY A 48 31.32 -10.80 22.37
C GLY A 48 30.90 -10.60 20.91
N SER A 49 30.28 -11.60 20.27
CA SER A 49 29.79 -11.45 18.90
C SER A 49 28.72 -10.36 18.79
N THR A 50 28.70 -9.63 17.68
CA THR A 50 27.72 -8.60 17.38
C THR A 50 26.83 -8.99 16.19
N PRO A 51 25.68 -8.33 15.97
CA PRO A 51 24.89 -8.51 14.76
C PRO A 51 25.70 -8.25 13.47
N ASP A 52 26.62 -7.29 13.51
CA ASP A 52 27.47 -6.93 12.36
C ASP A 52 28.38 -8.07 11.93
N ASP A 53 28.87 -8.89 12.85
CA ASP A 53 29.69 -10.07 12.52
C ASP A 53 28.94 -11.03 11.59
N TYR A 54 27.64 -11.21 11.82
CA TYR A 54 26.79 -12.02 10.96
C TYR A 54 26.59 -11.35 9.60
N LEU A 55 26.41 -10.02 9.56
CA LEU A 55 26.25 -9.26 8.33
C LEU A 55 27.53 -9.28 7.47
N TYR A 56 28.70 -9.16 8.08
CA TYR A 56 29.99 -9.29 7.41
C TYR A 56 30.18 -10.69 6.85
N TYR A 57 29.82 -11.73 7.62
CA TYR A 57 29.92 -13.09 7.12
C TYR A 57 28.97 -13.33 5.93
N VAL A 58 27.73 -12.89 6.03
CA VAL A 58 26.77 -12.94 4.92
C VAL A 58 27.28 -12.18 3.69
N ARG A 59 27.89 -11.00 3.88
CA ARG A 59 28.45 -10.20 2.79
C ARG A 59 29.57 -10.96 2.08
N PHE A 60 30.45 -11.60 2.84
CA PHE A 60 31.49 -12.47 2.29
C PHE A 60 30.88 -13.61 1.46
N GLU A 61 29.92 -14.36 2.00
CA GLU A 61 29.26 -15.44 1.27
C GLU A 61 28.55 -14.97 0.00
N LYS A 62 27.86 -13.82 0.04
CA LYS A 62 27.23 -13.22 -1.14
C LYS A 62 28.26 -12.88 -2.22
N ASN A 63 29.43 -12.38 -1.82
CA ASN A 63 30.49 -12.04 -2.76
C ASN A 63 31.17 -13.30 -3.33
N LEU A 64 31.36 -14.33 -2.51
CA LEU A 64 31.85 -15.63 -2.96
C LEU A 64 30.92 -16.27 -3.99
N GLU A 65 29.60 -16.23 -3.75
CA GLU A 65 28.61 -16.74 -4.69
C GLU A 65 28.57 -15.95 -6.01
N LYS A 66 28.72 -14.62 -5.95
CA LYS A 66 28.87 -13.79 -7.16
C LYS A 66 30.12 -14.19 -7.95
N LEU A 67 31.25 -14.35 -7.27
CA LEU A 67 32.50 -14.77 -7.89
C LEU A 67 32.37 -16.14 -8.56
N ARG A 68 31.76 -17.10 -7.86
CA ARG A 68 31.47 -18.45 -8.40
C ARG A 68 30.64 -18.36 -9.68
N LYS A 69 29.55 -17.57 -9.69
CA LYS A 69 28.70 -17.38 -10.87
C LYS A 69 29.45 -16.77 -12.05
N LEU A 70 30.29 -15.76 -11.81
CA LEU A 70 31.10 -15.14 -12.86
C LEU A 70 32.14 -16.11 -13.44
N ARG A 71 32.79 -16.90 -12.59
CA ARG A 71 33.74 -17.94 -13.03
C ARG A 71 33.05 -19.05 -13.81
N TYR A 72 31.89 -19.49 -13.34
CA TYR A 72 31.08 -20.47 -14.03
C TYR A 72 30.67 -19.98 -15.43
N GLN A 73 30.27 -18.71 -15.56
CA GLN A 73 29.95 -18.12 -16.87
C GLN A 73 31.17 -18.08 -17.80
N ARG A 74 32.33 -17.67 -17.27
CA ARG A 74 33.59 -17.58 -18.05
C ARG A 74 34.09 -18.94 -18.53
N MET A 75 34.01 -19.95 -17.67
CA MET A 75 34.59 -21.28 -17.91
C MET A 75 33.53 -22.32 -18.29
N ARG A 76 32.35 -21.87 -18.73
CA ARG A 76 31.22 -22.75 -19.05
C ARG A 76 31.54 -23.81 -20.09
N SER A 77 32.45 -23.52 -21.02
CA SER A 77 32.86 -24.45 -22.08
C SER A 77 33.84 -25.53 -21.63
N VAL A 78 34.51 -25.35 -20.48
CA VAL A 78 35.59 -26.23 -19.99
C VAL A 78 35.16 -27.06 -18.79
N ILE A 79 34.13 -26.60 -18.06
CA ILE A 79 33.71 -27.17 -16.77
C ILE A 79 32.46 -28.03 -16.92
N ASP A 80 32.33 -29.05 -16.07
CA ASP A 80 31.11 -29.85 -15.94
C ASP A 80 29.90 -28.96 -15.55
N THR A 81 28.91 -28.92 -16.45
CA THR A 81 27.69 -28.12 -16.32
C THR A 81 26.59 -28.82 -15.52
N LYS A 82 26.82 -30.07 -15.07
CA LYS A 82 25.86 -30.78 -14.23
C LYS A 82 25.65 -30.05 -12.91
N LYS A 83 24.38 -29.92 -12.52
CA LYS A 83 23.99 -29.36 -11.23
C LYS A 83 24.60 -30.20 -10.11
N SER A 84 25.33 -29.57 -9.20
CA SER A 84 25.96 -30.24 -8.06
C SER A 84 25.66 -29.53 -6.75
N ILE A 85 26.21 -30.06 -5.66
CA ILE A 85 26.06 -29.57 -4.29
C ILE A 85 26.52 -28.10 -4.17
N SER A 86 27.57 -27.73 -4.89
CA SER A 86 28.08 -26.36 -4.95
C SER A 86 27.06 -25.32 -5.46
N ASP A 87 26.01 -25.73 -6.18
CA ASP A 87 25.05 -24.80 -6.77
C ASP A 87 24.01 -24.24 -5.78
N TYR A 88 23.60 -25.05 -4.80
CA TYR A 88 22.59 -24.66 -3.81
C TYR A 88 23.17 -24.41 -2.41
N SER A 89 24.37 -24.92 -2.14
CA SER A 89 25.04 -24.83 -0.84
C SER A 89 25.23 -23.39 -0.36
N ALA A 90 25.70 -22.48 -1.22
CA ALA A 90 25.91 -21.08 -0.86
C ALA A 90 24.62 -20.40 -0.37
N SER A 91 23.50 -20.61 -1.07
CA SER A 91 22.20 -20.05 -0.66
C SER A 91 21.70 -20.66 0.65
N LYS A 92 21.93 -21.97 0.85
CA LYS A 92 21.63 -22.67 2.11
C LYS A 92 22.47 -22.13 3.26
N ARG A 93 23.77 -21.89 3.05
CA ARG A 93 24.66 -21.32 4.07
C ARG A 93 24.27 -19.90 4.44
N ILE A 94 24.05 -19.02 3.46
CA ILE A 94 23.65 -17.63 3.74
C ILE A 94 22.38 -17.60 4.58
N ARG A 95 21.38 -18.41 4.21
CA ARG A 95 20.16 -18.56 4.99
C ARG A 95 20.45 -19.07 6.40
N PHE A 96 21.30 -20.07 6.54
CA PHE A 96 21.66 -20.64 7.84
C PHE A 96 22.37 -19.62 8.75
N ILE A 97 23.27 -18.80 8.19
CA ILE A 97 23.93 -17.71 8.92
C ILE A 97 22.89 -16.70 9.41
N PHE A 98 21.98 -16.27 8.55
CA PHE A 98 20.88 -15.39 8.95
C PHE A 98 20.00 -16.03 10.04
N ASP A 99 19.58 -17.29 9.86
CA ASP A 99 18.77 -18.04 10.83
C ASP A 99 19.44 -18.11 12.21
N ARG A 100 20.78 -18.27 12.26
CA ARG A 100 21.56 -18.22 13.51
C ARG A 100 21.62 -16.80 14.07
N GLY A 101 21.83 -15.80 13.23
CA GLY A 101 21.93 -14.40 13.63
C GLY A 101 20.65 -13.91 14.28
N VAL A 102 19.49 -14.13 13.63
CA VAL A 102 18.19 -13.69 14.16
C VAL A 102 17.74 -14.49 15.39
N ARG A 103 18.26 -15.71 15.58
CA ARG A 103 18.08 -16.47 16.83
C ARG A 103 18.85 -15.88 17.99
N LYS A 104 20.08 -15.42 17.75
CA LYS A 104 20.96 -14.84 18.77
C LYS A 104 20.60 -13.38 19.08
N PHE A 105 20.23 -12.61 18.06
CA PHE A 105 19.90 -11.19 18.14
C PHE A 105 18.51 -10.89 17.58
N PRO A 106 17.42 -11.28 18.27
CA PRO A 106 16.06 -11.08 17.79
C PRO A 106 15.66 -9.59 17.71
N ASN A 107 16.32 -8.71 18.47
CA ASN A 107 15.99 -7.28 18.53
C ASN A 107 16.64 -6.45 17.41
N SER A 108 17.61 -6.99 16.68
CA SER A 108 18.30 -6.25 15.61
C SER A 108 17.43 -6.17 14.36
N MET A 109 16.73 -5.05 14.18
CA MET A 109 15.85 -4.85 13.02
C MET A 109 16.64 -4.80 11.71
N GLU A 110 17.87 -4.31 11.72
CA GLU A 110 18.74 -4.31 10.54
C GLU A 110 19.02 -5.72 10.04
N LEU A 111 19.33 -6.65 10.95
CA LEU A 111 19.58 -8.05 10.61
C LEU A 111 18.35 -8.70 9.97
N TRP A 112 17.16 -8.44 10.52
CA TRP A 112 15.89 -8.87 9.95
C TRP A 112 15.61 -8.27 8.59
N ALA A 113 15.83 -6.96 8.42
CA ALA A 113 15.63 -6.27 7.15
C ALA A 113 16.55 -6.82 6.06
N GLN A 114 17.83 -7.04 6.37
CA GLN A 114 18.78 -7.66 5.44
C GLN A 114 18.43 -9.12 5.13
N TYR A 115 17.93 -9.87 6.11
CA TYR A 115 17.48 -11.24 5.90
C TYR A 115 16.24 -11.29 5.00
N LEU A 116 15.23 -10.46 5.26
CA LEU A 116 14.04 -10.35 4.43
C LEU A 116 14.40 -9.89 3.00
N LYS A 117 15.29 -8.90 2.84
CA LYS A 117 15.76 -8.45 1.52
C LYS A 117 16.43 -9.59 0.75
N TYR A 118 17.23 -10.40 1.42
CA TYR A 118 17.83 -11.58 0.81
C TYR A 118 16.80 -12.67 0.48
N ALA A 119 15.89 -12.96 1.41
CA ALA A 119 14.84 -13.96 1.23
C ALA A 119 13.87 -13.60 0.09
N LYS A 120 13.51 -12.32 -0.05
CA LYS A 120 12.66 -11.84 -1.17
C LYS A 120 13.35 -11.97 -2.53
N LYS A 121 14.69 -11.80 -2.58
CA LYS A 121 15.45 -11.88 -3.83
C LYS A 121 15.78 -13.31 -4.26
N ASN A 122 16.09 -14.18 -3.29
CA ASN A 122 16.68 -15.51 -3.56
C ASN A 122 15.87 -16.68 -2.99
N GLY A 123 14.92 -16.43 -2.09
CA GLY A 123 14.15 -17.45 -1.39
C GLY A 123 12.84 -17.76 -2.09
N SER A 124 12.32 -18.98 -1.87
CA SER A 124 10.93 -19.27 -2.22
C SER A 124 9.98 -18.51 -1.30
N VAL A 125 8.75 -18.27 -1.76
CA VAL A 125 7.71 -17.56 -0.99
C VAL A 125 7.54 -18.18 0.41
N LYS A 126 7.60 -19.53 0.51
CA LYS A 126 7.56 -20.28 1.78
C LYS A 126 8.63 -19.84 2.78
N VAL A 127 9.84 -19.51 2.32
CA VAL A 127 10.91 -19.00 3.18
C VAL A 127 10.58 -17.63 3.71
N VAL A 128 10.11 -16.73 2.83
CA VAL A 128 9.73 -15.37 3.20
C VAL A 128 8.62 -15.39 4.25
N TYR A 129 7.59 -16.23 4.06
CA TYR A 129 6.55 -16.45 5.07
C TYR A 129 7.08 -16.92 6.42
N LYS A 130 8.00 -17.89 6.42
CA LYS A 130 8.60 -18.41 7.66
C LYS A 130 9.36 -17.31 8.40
N VAL A 131 10.09 -16.45 7.68
CA VAL A 131 10.84 -15.33 8.26
C VAL A 131 9.88 -14.27 8.80
N TYR A 132 8.87 -13.86 8.03
CA TYR A 132 7.86 -12.91 8.50
C TYR A 132 7.09 -13.42 9.71
N THR A 133 6.62 -14.67 9.69
CA THR A 133 5.89 -15.27 10.81
C THR A 133 6.71 -15.23 12.09
N ARG A 134 8.00 -15.60 12.00
CA ARG A 134 8.90 -15.56 13.15
C ARG A 134 9.15 -14.13 13.64
N LEU A 135 9.35 -13.18 12.72
CA LEU A 135 9.58 -11.78 13.06
C LEU A 135 8.36 -11.16 13.75
N LEU A 136 7.16 -11.42 13.22
CA LEU A 136 5.89 -10.93 13.77
C LEU A 136 5.59 -11.53 15.16
N GLN A 137 5.96 -12.80 15.40
CA GLN A 137 5.86 -13.42 16.71
C GLN A 137 6.78 -12.76 17.74
N LEU A 138 7.98 -12.33 17.33
CA LEU A 138 8.96 -11.68 18.22
C LEU A 138 8.66 -10.19 18.43
N GLN A 139 8.11 -9.52 17.42
CA GLN A 139 7.84 -8.07 17.45
C GLN A 139 6.40 -7.75 17.02
N PRO A 140 5.38 -8.20 17.77
CA PRO A 140 3.98 -7.98 17.41
C PRO A 140 3.58 -6.49 17.44
N ARG A 141 4.25 -5.66 18.25
CA ARG A 141 3.98 -4.22 18.34
C ARG A 141 4.58 -3.40 17.20
N ASN A 142 5.46 -3.96 16.36
CA ASN A 142 6.11 -3.19 15.30
C ASN A 142 5.24 -3.12 14.05
N VAL A 143 4.47 -2.04 13.91
CA VAL A 143 3.53 -1.80 12.80
C VAL A 143 4.21 -1.88 11.44
N ASN A 144 5.43 -1.34 11.31
CA ASN A 144 6.16 -1.32 10.03
C ASN A 144 6.42 -2.73 9.47
N VAL A 145 6.61 -3.73 10.35
CA VAL A 145 6.79 -5.12 9.93
C VAL A 145 5.48 -5.68 9.36
N TRP A 146 4.35 -5.42 10.01
CA TRP A 146 3.02 -5.84 9.53
C TRP A 146 2.72 -5.23 8.16
N LEU A 147 2.97 -3.93 7.99
CA LEU A 147 2.79 -3.25 6.71
C LEU A 147 3.71 -3.83 5.63
N SER A 148 4.97 -4.10 5.96
CA SER A 148 5.91 -4.74 5.03
C SER A 148 5.46 -6.14 4.60
N ALA A 149 4.89 -6.92 5.51
CA ALA A 149 4.35 -8.25 5.23
C ALA A 149 3.09 -8.17 4.37
N ALA A 150 2.14 -7.30 4.71
CA ALA A 150 0.92 -7.09 3.94
C ALA A 150 1.22 -6.58 2.52
N LYS A 151 2.18 -5.65 2.38
CA LYS A 151 2.67 -5.17 1.08
C LYS A 151 3.29 -6.30 0.26
N TYR A 152 4.06 -7.20 0.89
CA TYR A 152 4.63 -8.35 0.18
C TYR A 152 3.54 -9.29 -0.35
N GLU A 153 2.53 -9.59 0.46
CA GLU A 153 1.37 -10.42 0.03
C GLU A 153 0.61 -9.80 -1.14
N TYR A 154 0.43 -8.48 -1.09
CA TYR A 154 -0.33 -7.75 -2.08
C TYR A 154 0.43 -7.57 -3.41
N ASP A 155 1.68 -7.09 -3.35
CA ASP A 155 2.45 -6.76 -4.55
C ASP A 155 2.97 -8.01 -5.27
N TYR A 156 3.47 -9.01 -4.53
CA TYR A 156 4.15 -10.18 -5.09
C TYR A 156 3.25 -11.41 -5.19
N ASN A 157 2.47 -11.70 -4.13
CA ASN A 157 1.61 -12.90 -4.12
C ASN A 157 0.20 -12.61 -4.66
N LYS A 158 -0.10 -11.34 -4.98
CA LYS A 158 -1.41 -10.86 -5.47
C LYS A 158 -2.59 -11.31 -4.59
N ASN A 159 -2.34 -11.57 -3.30
CA ASN A 159 -3.32 -12.14 -2.39
C ASN A 159 -3.87 -11.08 -1.42
N VAL A 160 -4.96 -10.43 -1.84
CA VAL A 160 -5.61 -9.36 -1.08
C VAL A 160 -6.21 -9.88 0.23
N LYS A 161 -6.78 -11.10 0.23
CA LYS A 161 -7.38 -11.70 1.43
C LYS A 161 -6.32 -11.95 2.51
N SER A 162 -5.15 -12.46 2.12
CA SER A 162 -4.02 -12.67 3.03
C SER A 162 -3.49 -11.34 3.59
N ALA A 163 -3.35 -10.33 2.73
CA ALA A 163 -2.93 -8.98 3.14
C ALA A 163 -3.92 -8.36 4.16
N ARG A 164 -5.23 -8.42 3.90
CA ARG A 164 -6.28 -8.00 4.85
C ARG A 164 -6.18 -8.73 6.18
N ASN A 165 -6.02 -10.05 6.15
CA ASN A 165 -5.88 -10.86 7.36
C ASN A 165 -4.62 -10.50 8.18
N LEU A 166 -3.54 -10.02 7.54
CA LEU A 166 -2.37 -9.51 8.23
C LEU A 166 -2.64 -8.14 8.88
N LEU A 167 -3.31 -7.23 8.17
CA LEU A 167 -3.65 -5.90 8.69
C LEU A 167 -4.66 -5.96 9.84
N VAL A 168 -5.69 -6.80 9.73
CA VAL A 168 -6.64 -7.06 10.84
C VAL A 168 -5.91 -7.63 12.06
N ARG A 169 -4.96 -8.54 11.86
CA ARG A 169 -4.12 -9.05 12.97
C ARG A 169 -3.24 -7.94 13.56
N CYS A 170 -2.69 -7.05 12.75
CA CYS A 170 -1.96 -5.88 13.24
C CYS A 170 -2.83 -5.01 14.14
N LEU A 171 -4.07 -4.71 13.73
CA LEU A 171 -5.00 -3.94 14.55
C LEU A 171 -5.36 -4.62 15.89
N ARG A 172 -5.37 -5.96 15.94
CA ARG A 172 -5.58 -6.66 17.22
C ARG A 172 -4.44 -6.41 18.23
N PHE A 173 -3.22 -6.18 17.77
CA PHE A 173 -2.07 -5.89 18.64
C PHE A 173 -1.82 -4.40 18.85
N ASN A 174 -2.13 -3.57 17.84
CA ASN A 174 -1.77 -2.15 17.76
C ASN A 174 -2.99 -1.23 17.54
N GLY A 175 -4.21 -1.69 17.84
CA GLY A 175 -5.45 -0.93 17.59
C GLY A 175 -5.59 0.36 18.39
N ASP A 176 -4.72 0.56 19.39
CA ASP A 176 -4.65 1.77 20.22
C ASP A 176 -3.98 2.95 19.50
N GLU A 177 -3.23 2.68 18.42
CA GLU A 177 -2.53 3.71 17.66
C GLU A 177 -3.29 4.04 16.38
N LEU A 178 -3.34 5.33 16.03
CA LEU A 178 -4.01 5.78 14.80
C LEU A 178 -3.28 5.34 13.52
N PHE A 179 -1.96 5.21 13.58
CA PHE A 179 -1.13 4.94 12.39
C PHE A 179 -1.51 3.62 11.66
N PRO A 180 -1.63 2.45 12.33
CA PRO A 180 -2.14 1.23 11.73
C PRO A 180 -3.49 1.38 11.02
N TRP A 181 -4.43 2.13 11.61
CA TRP A 181 -5.76 2.35 11.04
C TRP A 181 -5.69 3.14 9.74
N LEU A 182 -4.93 4.25 9.72
CA LEU A 182 -4.75 5.06 8.53
C LEU A 182 -4.10 4.27 7.39
N GLU A 183 -3.09 3.46 7.70
CA GLU A 183 -2.43 2.63 6.69
C GLU A 183 -3.35 1.52 6.16
N PHE A 184 -4.24 0.97 6.99
CA PHE A 184 -5.23 0.01 6.53
C PHE A 184 -6.31 0.67 5.65
N ILE A 185 -6.80 1.85 6.03
CA ILE A 185 -7.75 2.62 5.19
C ILE A 185 -7.10 2.97 3.84
N LYS A 186 -5.85 3.44 3.84
CA LYS A 186 -5.08 3.68 2.60
C LYS A 186 -4.96 2.43 1.75
N PHE A 187 -4.68 1.27 2.36
CA PHE A 187 -4.58 0.00 1.65
C PHE A 187 -5.89 -0.35 0.94
N GLU A 188 -7.03 -0.24 1.63
CA GLU A 188 -8.34 -0.52 1.05
C GLU A 188 -8.72 0.48 -0.05
N LEU A 189 -8.45 1.77 0.15
CA LEU A 189 -8.65 2.80 -0.87
C LEU A 189 -7.82 2.53 -2.14
N ASN A 190 -6.55 2.15 -1.99
CA ASN A 190 -5.70 1.76 -3.11
C ASN A 190 -6.24 0.52 -3.84
N TYR A 191 -6.74 -0.47 -3.10
CA TYR A 191 -7.35 -1.65 -3.70
C TYR A 191 -8.64 -1.30 -4.46
N LEU A 192 -9.51 -0.49 -3.86
CA LEU A 192 -10.77 -0.06 -4.45
C LEU A 192 -10.54 0.81 -5.70
N SER A 193 -9.60 1.75 -5.65
CA SER A 193 -9.20 2.56 -6.80
C SER A 193 -8.75 1.68 -7.97
N LYS A 194 -7.87 0.71 -7.72
CA LYS A 194 -7.44 -0.24 -8.76
C LYS A 194 -8.59 -1.10 -9.29
N LEU A 195 -9.53 -1.49 -8.44
CA LEU A 195 -10.71 -2.26 -8.84
C LEU A 195 -11.63 -1.43 -9.75
N LEU A 196 -11.86 -0.16 -9.44
CA LEU A 196 -12.65 0.76 -10.25
C LEU A 196 -11.96 1.07 -11.59
N ILE A 197 -10.65 1.31 -11.58
CA ILE A 197 -9.86 1.52 -12.81
C ILE A 197 -9.91 0.26 -13.68
N ARG A 198 -9.72 -0.94 -13.11
CA ARG A 198 -9.83 -2.21 -13.84
C ARG A 198 -11.20 -2.36 -14.48
N ARG A 199 -12.28 -2.05 -13.77
CA ARG A 199 -13.64 -2.11 -14.33
C ARG A 199 -13.83 -1.13 -15.49
N LYS A 200 -13.38 0.12 -15.34
CA LYS A 200 -13.42 1.13 -16.41
C LYS A 200 -12.66 0.63 -17.65
N LEU A 201 -11.45 0.08 -17.44
CA LEU A 201 -10.64 -0.47 -18.53
C LEU A 201 -11.30 -1.69 -19.19
N LEU A 202 -11.86 -2.63 -18.42
CA LEU A 202 -12.54 -3.80 -18.97
C LEU A 202 -13.76 -3.40 -19.81
N ASN A 203 -14.57 -2.45 -19.32
CA ASN A 203 -15.69 -1.94 -20.09
C ASN A 203 -15.23 -1.29 -21.40
N LEU A 204 -14.15 -0.49 -21.36
CA LEU A 204 -13.56 0.13 -22.55
C LEU A 204 -12.99 -0.91 -23.53
N ILE A 205 -12.43 -2.02 -23.04
CA ILE A 205 -11.95 -3.12 -23.88
C ILE A 205 -13.13 -3.82 -24.54
N THR A 206 -14.22 -4.10 -23.82
CA THR A 206 -15.43 -4.67 -24.39
C THR A 206 -16.06 -3.75 -25.44
N GLU A 207 -16.10 -2.43 -25.20
CA GLU A 207 -16.59 -1.45 -26.17
C GLU A 207 -15.69 -1.35 -27.42
N LYS A 208 -14.37 -1.44 -27.25
CA LYS A 208 -13.42 -1.47 -28.38
C LYS A 208 -13.55 -2.77 -29.18
N GLN A 209 -13.59 -3.92 -28.51
CA GLN A 209 -13.82 -5.22 -29.17
C GLN A 209 -15.15 -5.21 -29.93
N GLN A 210 -16.23 -4.68 -29.34
CA GLN A 210 -17.50 -4.53 -30.05
C GLN A 210 -17.39 -3.59 -31.27
N LYS A 211 -16.63 -2.50 -31.18
CA LYS A 211 -16.41 -1.60 -32.31
C LYS A 211 -15.53 -2.22 -33.39
N ASP A 212 -14.52 -2.98 -33.01
CA ASP A 212 -13.63 -3.69 -33.94
C ASP A 212 -14.39 -4.83 -34.62
N ASP A 213 -15.21 -5.60 -33.89
CA ASP A 213 -16.12 -6.63 -34.45
C ASP A 213 -17.15 -6.00 -35.40
N LEU A 214 -17.72 -4.84 -35.05
CA LEU A 214 -18.64 -4.09 -35.93
C LEU A 214 -17.92 -3.57 -37.19
N ASN A 215 -16.70 -3.06 -37.06
CA ASN A 215 -15.90 -2.59 -38.19
C ASN A 215 -15.42 -3.76 -39.09
N GLU A 216 -15.09 -4.91 -38.52
CA GLU A 216 -14.79 -6.13 -39.28
C GLU A 216 -16.02 -6.65 -40.02
N HIS A 217 -17.20 -6.58 -39.40
CA HIS A 217 -18.46 -6.88 -40.08
C HIS A 217 -18.77 -5.89 -41.21
N GLU A 218 -18.55 -4.58 -41.03
CA GLU A 218 -18.70 -3.58 -42.11
C GLU A 218 -17.69 -3.75 -43.26
N HIS A 219 -16.45 -4.16 -42.95
CA HIS A 219 -15.44 -4.49 -43.96
C HIS A 219 -15.69 -5.81 -44.68
N SER A 220 -16.40 -6.76 -44.05
CA SER A 220 -16.81 -8.01 -44.71
C SER A 220 -17.97 -7.80 -45.69
N THR A 221 -18.90 -6.88 -45.39
CA THR A 221 -20.02 -6.55 -46.29
C THR A 221 -19.59 -5.71 -47.51
N ASN A 222 -18.45 -5.03 -47.45
CA ASN A 222 -17.91 -4.24 -48.57
C ASN A 222 -16.84 -4.98 -49.42
N LYS A 223 -16.51 -6.24 -49.08
CA LYS A 223 -15.47 -7.04 -49.77
C LYS A 223 -15.99 -8.10 -50.74
N ASP A 224 -17.26 -8.03 -51.16
CA ASP A 224 -17.78 -8.78 -52.31
C ASP A 224 -17.55 -8.07 -53.67
N SER A 225 -16.62 -7.12 -53.73
CA SER A 225 -16.15 -6.56 -54.99
C SER A 225 -14.65 -6.23 -54.93
N LEU A 226 -13.89 -7.01 -55.71
CA LEU A 226 -12.45 -6.97 -56.02
C LEU A 226 -11.50 -7.72 -55.05
N ALA A 227 -11.06 -8.87 -55.55
CA ALA A 227 -9.91 -9.63 -55.08
C ALA A 227 -8.57 -8.98 -55.49
N GLN A 228 -7.60 -8.91 -54.56
CA GLN A 228 -6.24 -9.45 -54.70
C GLN A 228 -5.41 -9.16 -53.44
N GLY A 229 -4.62 -10.14 -53.02
CA GLY A 229 -4.08 -10.24 -51.66
C GLY A 229 -2.94 -9.30 -51.30
N VAL A 230 -2.77 -9.13 -49.99
CA VAL A 230 -1.51 -8.81 -49.30
C VAL A 230 -1.60 -9.44 -47.91
N ASP A 231 -0.62 -10.26 -47.53
CA ASP A 231 -0.40 -10.73 -46.17
C ASP A 231 -0.17 -9.53 -45.23
N VAL A 232 -1.08 -9.30 -44.29
CA VAL A 232 -0.87 -8.33 -43.21
C VAL A 232 -0.62 -9.12 -41.93
N VAL A 233 0.65 -9.18 -41.55
CA VAL A 233 1.12 -9.64 -40.24
C VAL A 233 0.47 -8.79 -39.15
N GLN A 234 -0.39 -9.40 -38.33
CA GLN A 234 -0.89 -8.77 -37.11
C GLN A 234 0.21 -8.77 -36.04
N VAL A 235 0.80 -7.60 -35.81
CA VAL A 235 1.72 -7.34 -34.71
C VAL A 235 0.92 -7.34 -33.40
N SER A 236 1.12 -8.38 -32.59
CA SER A 236 0.55 -8.54 -31.26
C SER A 236 1.42 -7.83 -30.22
N GLU A 237 1.28 -6.51 -30.13
CA GLU A 237 1.81 -5.70 -29.01
C GLU A 237 0.70 -5.42 -27.98
N GLY A 238 0.07 -6.48 -27.47
CA GLY A 238 -0.71 -6.46 -26.23
C GLY A 238 0.25 -6.38 -25.05
N SER A 239 0.59 -5.15 -24.67
CA SER A 239 1.54 -4.76 -23.63
C SER A 239 1.38 -5.57 -22.33
N GLU A 240 2.50 -5.86 -21.66
CA GLU A 240 2.64 -6.61 -20.39
C GLU A 240 1.57 -6.29 -19.31
N ILE A 241 0.95 -5.12 -19.40
CA ILE A 241 -0.17 -4.63 -18.61
C ILE A 241 -1.39 -5.57 -18.66
N GLU A 242 -1.75 -6.11 -19.82
CA GLU A 242 -2.91 -7.01 -19.97
C GLU A 242 -2.71 -8.34 -19.22
N LYS A 243 -1.46 -8.84 -19.20
CA LYS A 243 -1.09 -10.07 -18.49
C LYS A 243 -1.10 -9.85 -16.98
N ASP A 244 -0.54 -8.73 -16.52
CA ASP A 244 -0.56 -8.33 -15.10
C ASP A 244 -1.99 -8.09 -14.56
N LEU A 245 -2.92 -7.68 -15.43
CA LEU A 245 -4.33 -7.46 -15.09
C LEU A 245 -5.14 -8.75 -14.95
N ASN A 246 -4.83 -9.78 -15.74
CA ASN A 246 -5.50 -11.08 -15.67
C ASN A 246 -5.04 -11.93 -14.48
N ASP A 247 -3.79 -11.76 -14.01
CA ASP A 247 -3.21 -12.53 -12.89
C ASP A 247 -3.73 -12.13 -11.49
N LEU A 248 -4.46 -11.02 -11.38
CA LEU A 248 -5.16 -10.63 -10.15
C LEU A 248 -6.52 -11.33 -10.07
N THR A 249 -6.51 -12.54 -9.50
CA THR A 249 -7.63 -13.40 -9.07
C THR A 249 -9.02 -13.11 -9.65
N ASP A 250 -9.55 -14.13 -10.35
CA ASP A 250 -10.90 -14.30 -10.92
C ASP A 250 -12.06 -14.01 -9.94
N LEU A 251 -12.28 -12.75 -9.58
CA LEU A 251 -13.57 -12.28 -9.08
C LEU A 251 -14.31 -11.71 -10.28
N ASN A 252 -15.01 -12.62 -10.97
CA ASN A 252 -15.86 -12.40 -12.14
C ASN A 252 -16.43 -10.97 -12.19
N ALA A 253 -16.03 -10.22 -13.21
CA ALA A 253 -16.56 -8.87 -13.47
C ALA A 253 -18.10 -8.86 -13.62
N SER A 254 -18.71 -10.01 -13.92
CA SER A 254 -20.18 -10.19 -13.95
C SER A 254 -20.85 -10.32 -12.57
N THR A 255 -20.10 -10.63 -11.50
CA THR A 255 -20.65 -10.74 -10.13
C THR A 255 -20.64 -9.43 -9.34
N LEU A 256 -19.95 -8.39 -9.81
CA LEU A 256 -20.04 -7.06 -9.22
C LEU A 256 -21.11 -6.28 -9.99
N GLY A 257 -22.30 -6.08 -9.41
CA GLY A 257 -23.41 -5.30 -9.98
C GLY A 257 -23.05 -3.84 -10.32
N THR A 258 -24.04 -2.94 -10.46
CA THR A 258 -23.77 -1.51 -10.72
C THR A 258 -22.95 -0.88 -9.57
N VAL A 259 -22.14 0.14 -9.88
CA VAL A 259 -21.28 0.85 -8.90
C VAL A 259 -22.10 1.37 -7.72
N GLU A 260 -23.31 1.83 -7.99
CA GLU A 260 -24.24 2.37 -7.01
C GLU A 260 -24.88 1.31 -6.10
N ASN A 261 -25.00 0.06 -6.55
CA ASN A 261 -25.67 -0.99 -5.76
C ASN A 261 -24.70 -1.89 -5.02
N ASN A 262 -23.41 -1.89 -5.40
CA ASN A 262 -22.44 -2.75 -4.76
C ASN A 262 -21.74 -2.04 -3.58
N PRO A 263 -21.96 -2.48 -2.32
CA PRO A 263 -21.36 -1.85 -1.14
C PRO A 263 -19.82 -1.86 -1.17
N VAL A 264 -19.22 -2.85 -1.85
CA VAL A 264 -17.76 -2.91 -2.04
C VAL A 264 -17.28 -1.79 -2.96
N LEU A 265 -18.05 -1.46 -4.00
CA LEU A 265 -17.69 -0.43 -4.99
C LEU A 265 -17.94 0.98 -4.48
N ARG A 266 -18.96 1.17 -3.62
CA ARG A 266 -19.22 2.43 -2.92
C ARG A 266 -18.21 2.78 -1.84
N GLY A 267 -17.45 1.79 -1.37
CA GLY A 267 -16.46 1.97 -0.32
C GLY A 267 -17.04 1.84 1.09
N ASP A 268 -18.16 1.14 1.28
CA ASP A 268 -18.83 0.99 2.59
C ASP A 268 -17.91 0.33 3.62
N LEU A 269 -16.97 -0.51 3.18
CA LEU A 269 -15.93 -1.05 4.05
C LEU A 269 -15.11 0.05 4.73
N ILE A 270 -14.78 1.14 4.02
CA ILE A 270 -14.03 2.26 4.58
C ILE A 270 -14.84 2.98 5.65
N LEU A 271 -16.16 3.09 5.47
CA LEU A 271 -17.08 3.64 6.48
C LEU A 271 -17.03 2.80 7.76
N THR A 272 -17.19 1.48 7.63
CA THR A 272 -17.15 0.57 8.78
C THR A 272 -15.79 0.58 9.48
N MET A 273 -14.69 0.74 8.73
CA MET A 273 -13.35 0.85 9.29
C MET A 273 -13.13 2.17 10.01
N TYR A 274 -13.70 3.26 9.51
CA TYR A 274 -13.68 4.56 10.17
C TYR A 274 -14.47 4.49 11.49
N ASP A 275 -15.68 3.94 11.48
CA ASP A 275 -16.52 3.80 12.68
C ASP A 275 -15.80 2.94 13.74
N ALA A 276 -15.23 1.80 13.32
CA ALA A 276 -14.44 0.94 14.21
C ALA A 276 -13.16 1.61 14.73
N CYS A 277 -12.51 2.44 13.92
CA CYS A 277 -11.33 3.22 14.32
C CYS A 277 -11.69 4.25 15.39
N LEU A 278 -12.80 4.98 15.20
CA LEU A 278 -13.30 5.92 16.18
C LEU A 278 -13.64 5.20 17.49
N GLU A 279 -14.39 4.10 17.42
CA GLU A 279 -14.75 3.32 18.59
C GLU A 279 -13.49 2.84 19.34
N ALA A 280 -12.53 2.23 18.66
CA ALA A 280 -11.31 1.73 19.27
C ALA A 280 -10.46 2.82 19.96
N LEU A 281 -10.34 4.00 19.33
CA LEU A 281 -9.49 5.08 19.84
C LEU A 281 -10.18 5.98 20.86
N THR A 282 -11.52 6.06 20.83
CA THR A 282 -12.28 6.96 21.71
C THR A 282 -12.93 6.25 22.90
N ASN A 283 -13.16 4.92 22.84
CA ASN A 283 -13.76 4.18 23.97
C ASN A 283 -12.92 4.25 25.25
N LYS A 284 -11.60 4.45 25.15
CA LYS A 284 -10.73 4.62 26.33
C LYS A 284 -10.85 6.02 26.96
N LEU A 285 -11.39 6.99 26.24
CA LEU A 285 -11.67 8.34 26.74
C LEU A 285 -13.09 8.32 27.36
N HIS A 286 -13.18 8.06 28.67
CA HIS A 286 -14.45 8.13 29.39
C HIS A 286 -15.09 9.52 29.28
N ASP A 287 -16.41 9.54 29.04
CA ASP A 287 -17.27 10.72 29.09
C ASP A 287 -17.56 11.09 30.55
N ASN A 288 -16.57 11.58 31.29
CA ASN A 288 -16.86 12.27 32.53
C ASN A 288 -17.07 13.76 32.22
N ILE A 289 -18.30 14.21 32.49
CA ILE A 289 -18.92 15.52 32.19
C ILE A 289 -18.18 16.72 32.85
N ASN A 290 -16.99 16.52 33.40
CA ASN A 290 -16.21 17.60 34.00
C ASN A 290 -15.41 18.35 32.91
N GLU A 291 -16.01 19.45 32.43
CA GLU A 291 -15.59 20.69 31.72
C GLU A 291 -14.22 20.83 31.00
N GLY A 292 -13.31 19.86 31.00
CA GLY A 292 -12.05 19.92 30.25
C GLY A 292 -11.77 18.73 29.34
N ARG A 293 -12.55 17.62 29.46
CA ARG A 293 -12.29 16.39 28.67
C ARG A 293 -13.17 16.23 27.41
N TYR A 294 -14.29 16.96 27.33
CA TYR A 294 -15.13 17.00 26.13
C TYR A 294 -14.35 17.59 24.94
N GLU A 295 -13.57 18.65 25.18
CA GLU A 295 -12.68 19.25 24.17
C GLU A 295 -11.58 18.28 23.72
N VAL A 296 -11.05 17.45 24.62
CA VAL A 296 -10.00 16.47 24.29
C VAL A 296 -10.54 15.35 23.41
N LYS A 297 -11.73 14.82 23.73
CA LYS A 297 -12.40 13.80 22.91
C LYS A 297 -12.77 14.36 21.53
N PHE A 298 -13.35 15.56 21.48
CA PHE A 298 -13.62 16.25 20.22
C PHE A 298 -12.33 16.45 19.41
N THR A 299 -11.27 17.00 20.01
CA THR A 299 -10.01 17.26 19.32
C THR A 299 -9.44 15.98 18.71
N LYS A 300 -9.55 14.85 19.41
CA LYS A 300 -9.07 13.57 18.90
C LYS A 300 -9.92 13.03 17.75
N VAL A 301 -11.24 13.06 17.88
CA VAL A 301 -12.16 12.69 16.81
C VAL A 301 -11.92 13.55 15.58
N TRP A 302 -11.85 14.87 15.76
CA TRP A 302 -11.55 15.84 14.71
C TRP A 302 -10.22 15.57 14.01
N GLU A 303 -9.15 15.26 14.76
CA GLU A 303 -7.84 14.89 14.19
C GLU A 303 -7.94 13.63 13.32
N ILE A 304 -8.66 12.60 13.79
CA ILE A 304 -8.84 11.34 13.06
C ILE A 304 -9.64 11.59 11.78
N SER A 305 -10.79 12.24 11.88
CA SER A 305 -11.69 12.51 10.76
C SER A 305 -11.01 13.33 9.68
N ASN A 306 -10.26 14.40 10.03
CA ASN A 306 -9.54 15.18 9.03
C ASN A 306 -8.45 14.37 8.34
N LYS A 307 -7.68 13.54 9.07
CA LYS A 307 -6.66 12.70 8.43
C LYS A 307 -7.27 11.69 7.47
N VAL A 308 -8.43 11.12 7.81
CA VAL A 308 -9.13 10.18 6.91
C VAL A 308 -9.66 10.92 5.68
N ILE A 309 -10.27 12.09 5.87
CA ILE A 309 -10.73 12.97 4.79
C ILE A 309 -9.55 13.34 3.86
N ASP A 310 -8.41 13.77 4.40
CA ASP A 310 -7.21 14.13 3.63
C ASP A 310 -6.69 12.95 2.80
N ILE A 311 -6.82 11.72 3.32
CA ILE A 311 -6.45 10.50 2.59
C ILE A 311 -7.46 10.24 1.47
N VAL A 312 -8.76 10.34 1.74
CA VAL A 312 -9.82 10.12 0.74
C VAL A 312 -9.72 11.14 -0.40
N ASP A 313 -9.39 12.38 -0.07
CA ASP A 313 -9.25 13.49 -1.03
C ASP A 313 -8.14 13.24 -2.07
N GLN A 314 -7.15 12.37 -1.76
CA GLN A 314 -6.09 11.97 -2.70
C GLN A 314 -6.56 10.98 -3.78
N PHE A 315 -7.77 10.44 -3.71
CA PHE A 315 -8.27 9.42 -4.65
C PHE A 315 -9.43 9.95 -5.51
N ASP A 316 -9.10 10.48 -6.69
CA ASP A 316 -10.09 11.05 -7.63
C ASP A 316 -11.03 10.01 -8.26
N ALA A 317 -10.61 8.75 -8.33
CA ALA A 317 -11.37 7.70 -9.01
C ALA A 317 -12.60 7.21 -8.21
N LEU A 318 -12.70 7.56 -6.93
CA LEU A 318 -13.75 7.13 -6.01
C LEU A 318 -14.86 8.17 -5.87
N ASP A 319 -16.03 7.72 -5.43
CA ASP A 319 -17.09 8.63 -4.95
C ASP A 319 -16.70 9.21 -3.58
N ARG A 320 -15.93 10.30 -3.64
CA ARG A 320 -15.44 11.03 -2.46
C ARG A 320 -16.59 11.66 -1.66
N SER A 321 -17.68 12.03 -2.35
CA SER A 321 -18.85 12.65 -1.73
C SER A 321 -19.58 11.69 -0.80
N HIS A 322 -19.71 10.41 -1.20
CA HIS A 322 -20.32 9.38 -0.37
C HIS A 322 -19.53 9.14 0.94
N ILE A 323 -18.21 8.93 0.84
CA ILE A 323 -17.36 8.61 2.00
C ILE A 323 -17.29 9.79 2.97
N ASN A 324 -17.01 10.98 2.45
CA ASN A 324 -16.88 12.17 3.29
C ASN A 324 -18.22 12.65 3.83
N GLY A 325 -19.31 12.42 3.11
CA GLY A 325 -20.68 12.66 3.60
C GLY A 325 -20.98 11.85 4.86
N HIS A 326 -20.60 10.57 4.92
CA HIS A 326 -20.77 9.74 6.13
C HIS A 326 -19.94 10.26 7.30
N ILE A 327 -18.66 10.57 7.07
CA ILE A 327 -17.76 11.10 8.11
C ILE A 327 -18.32 12.41 8.70
N ILE A 328 -18.83 13.28 7.84
CA ILE A 328 -19.38 14.58 8.25
C ILE A 328 -20.73 14.41 8.95
N SER A 329 -21.58 13.50 8.50
CA SER A 329 -22.84 13.15 9.18
C SER A 329 -22.59 12.63 10.59
N ASP A 330 -21.59 11.75 10.77
CA ASP A 330 -21.19 11.24 12.10
C ASP A 330 -20.66 12.37 13.01
N LEU A 331 -19.85 13.28 12.46
CA LEU A 331 -19.36 14.45 13.20
C LEU A 331 -20.50 15.39 13.60
N MET A 332 -21.44 15.67 12.70
CA MET A 332 -22.60 16.54 12.96
C MET A 332 -23.56 15.91 13.98
N GLY A 333 -23.74 14.60 13.95
CA GLY A 333 -24.54 13.87 14.95
C GLY A 333 -23.95 13.96 16.36
N LYS A 334 -22.62 13.92 16.49
CA LYS A 334 -21.93 13.98 17.79
C LYS A 334 -21.66 15.41 18.28
N TYR A 335 -21.39 16.34 17.37
CA TYR A 335 -20.92 17.70 17.69
C TYR A 335 -21.58 18.77 16.80
N PRO A 336 -22.91 18.95 16.88
CA PRO A 336 -23.66 19.85 15.99
C PRO A 336 -23.39 21.34 16.21
N GLU A 337 -22.84 21.72 17.38
CA GLU A 337 -22.66 23.13 17.79
C GLU A 337 -21.23 23.64 17.55
N ILE A 338 -20.33 22.82 17.02
CA ILE A 338 -18.92 23.21 16.82
C ILE A 338 -18.71 23.84 15.45
N ASP A 339 -18.21 25.07 15.44
CA ASP A 339 -18.01 25.92 14.25
C ASP A 339 -17.30 25.19 13.10
N LYS A 340 -16.24 24.44 13.42
CA LYS A 340 -15.41 23.74 12.44
C LYS A 340 -16.17 22.60 11.74
N VAL A 341 -17.03 21.90 12.47
CA VAL A 341 -17.81 20.77 11.93
C VAL A 341 -18.89 21.29 11.00
N VAL A 342 -19.58 22.36 11.41
CA VAL A 342 -20.56 23.06 10.57
C VAL A 342 -19.92 23.54 9.27
N LEU A 343 -18.71 24.11 9.33
CA LEU A 343 -17.99 24.52 8.12
C LEU A 343 -17.72 23.33 7.18
N LEU A 344 -17.36 22.15 7.71
CA LEU A 344 -17.17 20.96 6.88
C LEU A 344 -18.46 20.58 6.14
N GLU A 345 -19.61 20.57 6.83
CA GLU A 345 -20.91 20.28 6.23
C GLU A 345 -21.26 21.27 5.10
N LEU A 346 -21.10 22.56 5.37
CA LEU A 346 -21.39 23.61 4.40
C LEU A 346 -20.49 23.55 3.17
N THR A 347 -19.26 23.03 3.32
CA THR A 347 -18.27 22.95 2.26
C THR A 347 -18.34 21.66 1.45
N VAL A 348 -19.11 20.64 1.86
CA VAL A 348 -19.24 19.37 1.12
C VAL A 348 -19.61 19.56 -0.35
N PRO A 349 -20.68 20.33 -0.71
CA PRO A 349 -21.12 20.42 -2.10
C PRO A 349 -20.08 21.06 -3.02
N ILE A 350 -19.24 21.93 -2.46
CA ILE A 350 -18.24 22.70 -3.21
C ILE A 350 -16.84 22.10 -3.09
N ARG A 351 -16.62 21.07 -2.26
CA ARG A 351 -15.27 20.57 -1.95
C ARG A 351 -14.53 19.98 -3.16
N TYR A 352 -15.24 19.43 -4.13
CA TYR A 352 -14.64 18.78 -5.31
C TYR A 352 -14.98 19.44 -6.65
N THR A 353 -15.78 20.51 -6.63
CA THR A 353 -16.10 21.26 -7.85
C THR A 353 -15.00 22.26 -8.15
N ASP A 354 -14.43 22.19 -9.35
CA ASP A 354 -13.54 23.22 -9.86
C ASP A 354 -14.34 24.41 -10.43
N VAL A 355 -13.68 25.53 -10.66
CA VAL A 355 -14.29 26.77 -11.17
C VAL A 355 -14.76 26.61 -12.62
N ASP A 356 -14.09 25.72 -13.36
CA ASP A 356 -14.34 25.42 -14.77
C ASP A 356 -15.45 24.36 -14.96
N ASP A 357 -15.91 23.72 -13.88
CA ASP A 357 -17.00 22.75 -13.95
C ASP A 357 -18.34 23.46 -14.17
N GLY A 358 -19.13 22.99 -15.14
CA GLY A 358 -20.50 23.50 -15.39
C GLY A 358 -21.42 23.40 -14.18
N ASP A 359 -21.11 22.51 -13.24
CA ASP A 359 -21.85 22.30 -11.98
C ASP A 359 -21.38 23.20 -10.82
N PHE A 360 -20.43 24.10 -11.04
CA PHE A 360 -19.95 25.01 -10.00
C PHE A 360 -21.07 25.91 -9.46
N ALA A 361 -21.85 26.52 -10.35
CA ALA A 361 -22.92 27.44 -9.97
C ALA A 361 -24.07 26.74 -9.22
N THR A 362 -24.40 25.50 -9.60
CA THR A 362 -25.44 24.69 -8.95
C THR A 362 -24.98 24.23 -7.57
N SER A 363 -23.72 23.83 -7.44
CA SER A 363 -23.08 23.41 -6.18
C SER A 363 -22.90 24.55 -5.19
N LEU A 364 -22.51 25.74 -5.68
CA LEU A 364 -22.45 26.96 -4.87
C LEU A 364 -23.84 27.34 -4.35
N LYS A 365 -24.86 27.30 -5.21
CA LYS A 365 -26.25 27.56 -4.80
C LYS A 365 -26.73 26.55 -3.75
N SER A 366 -26.35 25.29 -3.87
CA SER A 366 -26.66 24.25 -2.88
C SER A 366 -26.00 24.57 -1.52
N SER A 367 -24.70 24.88 -1.51
CA SER A 367 -23.97 25.26 -0.31
C SER A 367 -24.57 26.50 0.39
N VAL A 368 -24.94 27.54 -0.37
CA VAL A 368 -25.60 28.74 0.18
C VAL A 368 -26.98 28.43 0.76
N LYS A 369 -27.76 27.55 0.12
CA LYS A 369 -29.04 27.08 0.68
C LYS A 369 -28.84 26.30 1.97
N MET A 370 -27.80 25.45 2.06
CA MET A 370 -27.44 24.74 3.29
C MET A 370 -27.03 25.71 4.41
N TYR A 371 -26.31 26.78 4.08
CA TYR A 371 -25.98 27.82 5.05
C TYR A 371 -27.25 28.54 5.56
N GLN A 372 -28.14 28.96 4.67
CA GLN A 372 -29.39 29.63 5.05
C GLN A 372 -30.31 28.72 5.90
N SER A 373 -30.39 27.44 5.56
CA SER A 373 -31.17 26.47 6.35
C SER A 373 -30.52 26.20 7.70
N TRP A 374 -29.18 26.14 7.79
CA TRP A 374 -28.47 25.99 9.05
C TRP A 374 -28.68 27.20 9.98
N VAL A 375 -28.52 28.43 9.47
CA VAL A 375 -28.71 29.67 10.25
C VAL A 375 -30.12 29.79 10.82
N SER A 376 -31.14 29.37 10.04
CA SER A 376 -32.55 29.43 10.45
C SER A 376 -32.95 28.31 11.43
N ARG A 377 -32.29 27.15 11.38
CA ARG A 377 -32.63 25.98 12.22
C ARG A 377 -31.82 25.85 13.51
N THR A 378 -30.64 26.45 13.58
CA THR A 378 -29.74 26.26 14.74
C THR A 378 -30.13 27.07 15.97
N LYS A 379 -30.11 26.38 17.13
CA LYS A 379 -30.23 26.95 18.48
C LYS A 379 -28.90 27.47 19.05
N ALA A 380 -27.81 27.39 18.27
CA ALA A 380 -26.47 27.81 18.68
C ALA A 380 -26.40 29.31 19.00
N SER A 381 -25.46 29.67 19.88
CA SER A 381 -25.22 31.04 20.31
C SER A 381 -24.82 31.96 19.14
N ASP A 382 -25.15 33.25 19.27
CA ASP A 382 -24.90 34.24 18.22
C ASP A 382 -23.40 34.43 17.91
N THR A 383 -22.54 34.09 18.87
CA THR A 383 -21.08 34.04 18.72
C THR A 383 -20.62 32.94 17.76
N VAL A 384 -21.19 31.74 17.87
CA VAL A 384 -20.93 30.60 16.96
C VAL A 384 -21.40 30.92 15.54
N LYS A 385 -22.60 31.52 15.40
CA LYS A 385 -23.13 31.95 14.09
C LYS A 385 -22.21 32.97 13.42
N THR A 386 -21.71 33.95 14.18
CA THR A 386 -20.77 34.96 13.68
C THR A 386 -19.41 34.35 13.29
N SER A 387 -18.93 33.38 14.06
CA SER A 387 -17.68 32.67 13.80
C SER A 387 -17.77 31.82 12.52
N VAL A 388 -18.80 30.98 12.40
CA VAL A 388 -19.05 30.17 11.19
C VAL A 388 -19.21 31.03 9.95
N LYS A 389 -19.95 32.16 10.05
CA LYS A 389 -20.09 33.13 8.96
C LYS A 389 -18.74 33.65 8.48
N LYS A 390 -17.86 34.08 9.40
CA LYS A 390 -16.51 34.55 9.07
C LYS A 390 -15.67 33.44 8.41
N MET A 391 -15.72 32.21 8.95
CA MET A 391 -14.96 31.09 8.40
C MET A 391 -15.45 30.68 7.00
N TYR A 392 -16.76 30.66 6.77
CA TYR A 392 -17.36 30.32 5.48
C TYR A 392 -17.02 31.37 4.40
N ILE A 393 -17.15 32.66 4.75
CA ILE A 393 -16.72 33.77 3.89
C ILE A 393 -15.23 33.64 3.56
N ASN A 394 -14.37 33.39 4.56
CA ASN A 394 -12.93 33.23 4.34
C ASN A 394 -12.62 32.05 3.41
N TYR A 395 -13.27 30.90 3.61
CA TYR A 395 -13.11 29.72 2.76
C TYR A 395 -13.48 30.02 1.30
N LEU A 396 -14.63 30.66 1.05
CA LEU A 396 -15.04 31.05 -0.30
C LEU A 396 -14.06 32.04 -0.93
N THR A 397 -13.57 33.02 -0.16
CA THR A 397 -12.59 33.99 -0.67
C THR A 397 -11.24 33.36 -1.00
N GLN A 398 -10.70 32.50 -0.13
CA GLN A 398 -9.38 31.90 -0.35
C GLN A 398 -9.39 30.93 -1.52
N ARG A 399 -10.44 30.11 -1.63
CA ARG A 399 -10.50 29.01 -2.59
C ARG A 399 -10.95 29.44 -4.00
N TYR A 400 -11.90 30.37 -4.09
CA TYR A 400 -12.54 30.73 -5.36
C TYR A 400 -12.20 32.14 -5.83
N LEU A 401 -12.19 33.14 -4.93
CA LEU A 401 -11.97 34.54 -5.34
C LEU A 401 -10.57 34.79 -5.92
N SER A 402 -9.58 34.01 -5.53
CA SER A 402 -8.22 34.06 -6.07
C SER A 402 -8.08 33.39 -7.45
N LYS A 403 -9.03 32.53 -7.84
CA LYS A 403 -9.00 31.71 -9.06
C LYS A 403 -10.05 32.11 -10.11
N CYS A 404 -11.15 32.76 -9.72
CA CYS A 404 -12.21 33.17 -10.63
C CYS A 404 -11.84 34.39 -11.49
N THR A 405 -12.14 34.33 -12.80
CA THR A 405 -12.06 35.45 -13.75
C THR A 405 -13.43 35.69 -14.40
N GLY A 406 -13.84 36.96 -14.57
CA GLY A 406 -15.08 37.33 -15.26
C GLY A 406 -16.36 37.24 -14.41
N GLU A 407 -17.49 36.83 -15.01
CA GLU A 407 -18.85 36.85 -14.43
C GLU A 407 -18.99 36.02 -13.14
N GLN A 408 -18.21 34.93 -13.01
CA GLN A 408 -18.21 34.09 -11.81
C GLN A 408 -17.65 34.82 -10.58
N LYS A 409 -16.70 35.74 -10.78
CA LYS A 409 -16.13 36.57 -9.71
C LYS A 409 -17.15 37.60 -9.22
N GLU A 410 -17.88 38.24 -10.14
CA GLU A 410 -18.95 39.17 -9.79
C GLU A 410 -20.06 38.48 -9.01
N LEU A 411 -20.47 37.27 -9.41
CA LEU A 411 -21.51 36.50 -8.73
C LEU A 411 -21.07 36.06 -7.32
N LEU A 412 -19.80 35.70 -7.16
CA LEU A 412 -19.21 35.36 -5.86
C LEU A 412 -19.07 36.60 -4.96
N GLU A 413 -18.68 37.75 -5.50
CA GLU A 413 -18.64 39.04 -4.80
C GLU A 413 -20.03 39.51 -4.36
N LEU A 414 -21.06 39.31 -5.19
CA LEU A 414 -22.45 39.65 -4.89
C LEU A 414 -23.03 38.72 -3.81
N LEU A 415 -22.68 37.44 -3.82
CA LEU A 415 -23.03 36.48 -2.77
C LEU A 415 -22.30 36.81 -1.46
N LEU A 416 -21.01 37.15 -1.50
CA LEU A 416 -20.25 37.56 -0.33
C LEU A 416 -20.83 38.84 0.31
N ARG A 417 -21.26 39.82 -0.51
CA ARG A 417 -21.96 41.02 -0.03
C ARG A 417 -23.33 40.74 0.58
N LYS A 418 -24.06 39.72 0.10
CA LYS A 418 -25.35 39.30 0.68
C LYS A 418 -25.21 38.44 1.94
N LEU A 419 -24.05 37.82 2.12
CA LEU A 419 -23.75 37.01 3.31
C LEU A 419 -23.16 37.84 4.44
N GLN A 420 -22.45 38.94 4.15
CA GLN A 420 -22.05 40.00 5.10
C GLN A 420 -23.26 40.69 5.70
#